data_AF-A0A2S1XH19-F1
#
_entry.id   AF-A0A2S1XH19-F1
#
_cell.length_a   1.000
_cell.length_b   1.000
_cell.length_c   1.000
_cell.angle_alpha   90.00
_cell.angle_beta   90.00
_cell.angle_gamma   90.00
#
_symmetry.space_group_name_H-M   'P 1'
#
loop_
_entity.id
_entity.type
_entity.pdbx_description
1 polymer ?
#
loop_
_entity_poly.entity_id
_entity_poly.type
_entity_poly.pdbx_seq_one_letter_code
_entity_poly.pdbx_strand_id
1 'polypeptide(L)'
;MSITAANGQASGSSLAGSSLKAALTVLRGADKGTSANTAAGQPAAASDGPAVFVTLSVEAQAFMATTTASKAGKTGNGGAGGPYAAYFPTRDGKPATALAKAVSDPGAVSSSAGLSGPAIAKDARARMDAQYEAMKAGGKPFDFDSFEGRDWYSLMGDLDRRSLEAVRSNAGGQFSKQEQDIAQSIMAQQEGLAMGLYNGPISQEASFVDPFRGDEAARRKANLTFLDAVGPEEKTSTEWATRRASAQVSYEILTREKGEEPETLGSDNPLAALIKQAMDRSQSDPLRHIPKTPEELKTQAWFKGFESQLDSAVAQNTAQGIAQGIAQGIAQAKATTPPSGPAKPA
;
A
#
# COMPACT_ATOMS: atom_id res chain seq x y z
N MET A 1 -17.89 -38.51 46.62
CA MET A 1 -18.49 -39.43 45.64
C MET A 1 -19.03 -38.59 44.49
N SER A 2 -18.82 -38.81 43.20
CA SER A 2 -17.73 -39.38 42.41
C SER A 2 -18.09 -39.05 40.94
N ILE A 3 -17.28 -38.20 40.31
CA ILE A 3 -16.62 -38.35 38.99
C ILE A 3 -17.32 -39.06 37.79
N THR A 4 -17.24 -38.39 36.61
CA THR A 4 -16.79 -38.89 35.27
C THR A 4 -17.78 -38.89 34.07
N ALA A 5 -17.55 -37.91 33.18
CA ALA A 5 -17.34 -37.86 31.71
C ALA A 5 -18.15 -38.70 30.68
N ALA A 6 -18.52 -38.03 29.56
CA ALA A 6 -18.03 -38.25 28.18
C ALA A 6 -18.58 -37.13 27.25
N ASN A 7 -17.78 -36.22 26.70
CA ASN A 7 -16.96 -36.26 25.49
C ASN A 7 -17.76 -36.27 24.16
N GLY A 8 -17.59 -35.22 23.36
CA GLY A 8 -18.19 -35.04 22.04
C GLY A 8 -17.62 -33.81 21.33
N GLN A 9 -16.46 -33.99 20.68
CA GLN A 9 -15.84 -33.04 19.76
C GLN A 9 -16.79 -32.70 18.59
N ALA A 10 -16.94 -31.41 18.29
CA ALA A 10 -17.39 -30.95 16.98
C ALA A 10 -16.28 -30.04 16.41
N SER A 11 -15.56 -30.60 15.45
CA SER A 11 -14.55 -29.93 14.64
C SER A 11 -15.22 -28.85 13.78
N GLY A 12 -15.07 -27.58 14.16
CA GLY A 12 -15.37 -26.43 13.32
C GLY A 12 -14.13 -26.02 12.54
N SER A 13 -13.99 -26.53 11.32
CA SER A 13 -12.95 -26.13 10.38
C SER A 13 -13.13 -24.65 9.99
N SER A 14 -12.24 -23.79 10.46
CA SER A 14 -12.15 -22.38 10.07
C SER A 14 -11.66 -22.26 8.62
N LEU A 15 -12.55 -21.81 7.74
CA LEU A 15 -12.26 -21.47 6.33
C LEU A 15 -11.85 -19.99 6.14
N ALA A 16 -11.68 -19.22 7.22
CA ALA A 16 -11.30 -17.80 7.19
C ALA A 16 -9.78 -17.53 7.06
N GLY A 17 -8.95 -18.59 6.94
CA GLY A 17 -7.49 -18.48 6.92
C GLY A 17 -6.81 -18.54 5.55
N SER A 18 -7.55 -18.72 4.46
CA SER A 18 -6.96 -19.08 3.16
C SER A 18 -6.54 -17.87 2.30
N SER A 19 -7.23 -16.74 2.40
CA SER A 19 -6.94 -15.53 1.61
C SER A 19 -5.84 -14.66 2.23
N LEU A 20 -5.72 -14.62 3.57
CA LEU A 20 -4.61 -13.92 4.24
C LEU A 20 -3.27 -14.66 4.08
N LYS A 21 -3.30 -16.00 3.99
CA LYS A 21 -2.11 -16.80 3.69
C LYS A 21 -1.66 -16.63 2.24
N ALA A 22 -2.55 -16.43 1.28
CA ALA A 22 -2.16 -16.23 -0.12
C ALA A 22 -1.35 -14.94 -0.31
N ALA A 23 -1.80 -13.82 0.28
CA ALA A 23 -1.06 -12.56 0.24
C ALA A 23 0.31 -12.62 0.95
N LEU A 24 0.43 -13.46 1.98
CA LEU A 24 1.70 -13.66 2.69
C LEU A 24 2.59 -14.77 2.08
N THR A 25 2.04 -15.61 1.20
CA THR A 25 2.77 -16.69 0.49
C THR A 25 3.34 -16.22 -0.83
N VAL A 26 2.82 -15.15 -1.45
CA VAL A 26 3.43 -14.55 -2.66
C VAL A 26 4.83 -13.94 -2.37
N LEU A 27 5.16 -13.67 -1.09
CA LEU A 27 6.53 -13.37 -0.64
C LEU A 27 7.40 -14.62 -0.36
N ARG A 28 6.86 -15.84 -0.53
CA ARG A 28 7.51 -17.12 -0.19
C ARG A 28 7.16 -18.20 -1.23
N GLY A 29 7.82 -18.19 -2.39
CA GLY A 29 7.64 -19.29 -3.32
C GLY A 29 8.26 -19.12 -4.70
N ALA A 30 9.57 -18.87 -4.77
CA ALA A 30 10.34 -19.13 -5.99
C ALA A 30 11.54 -20.00 -5.62
N ASP A 31 11.28 -21.25 -5.22
CA ASP A 31 12.27 -22.31 -5.41
C ASP A 31 11.61 -23.69 -5.30
N LYS A 32 11.43 -24.31 -6.47
CA LYS A 32 11.73 -25.72 -6.75
C LYS A 32 11.31 -26.05 -8.17
N GLY A 33 12.31 -26.23 -9.02
CA GLY A 33 12.13 -26.75 -10.36
C GLY A 33 11.53 -28.15 -10.35
N THR A 34 10.66 -28.40 -11.32
CA THR A 34 10.54 -29.72 -11.94
C THR A 34 10.16 -29.49 -13.40
N SER A 35 11.09 -29.86 -14.27
CA SER A 35 10.95 -29.88 -15.71
C SER A 35 9.79 -30.78 -16.14
N ALA A 36 8.91 -30.27 -17.00
CA ALA A 36 8.08 -31.11 -17.86
C ALA A 36 8.03 -30.47 -19.25
N ASN A 37 8.71 -31.16 -20.15
CA ASN A 37 8.83 -30.91 -21.57
C ASN A 37 7.48 -31.20 -22.26
N THR A 38 6.98 -30.30 -23.10
CA THR A 38 6.12 -30.72 -24.22
C THR A 38 6.26 -29.75 -25.39
N ALA A 39 6.32 -30.36 -26.57
CA ALA A 39 6.94 -29.86 -27.78
C ALA A 39 6.05 -28.96 -28.63
N ALA A 40 6.77 -28.17 -29.45
CA ALA A 40 6.51 -27.86 -30.87
C ALA A 40 5.40 -26.86 -31.23
N GLY A 41 5.85 -25.61 -31.40
CA GLY A 41 5.36 -24.68 -32.41
C GLY A 41 6.56 -23.88 -32.97
N GLN A 42 6.96 -24.19 -34.20
CA GLN A 42 8.18 -23.70 -34.85
C GLN A 42 8.09 -22.21 -35.22
N PRO A 43 9.21 -21.45 -35.23
CA PRO A 43 9.19 -19.99 -35.30
C PRO A 43 9.13 -19.47 -36.75
N ALA A 44 8.42 -18.37 -36.96
CA ALA A 44 8.57 -17.55 -38.17
C ALA A 44 9.83 -16.67 -38.03
N ALA A 45 10.58 -16.59 -39.12
CA ALA A 45 11.94 -16.08 -39.23
C ALA A 45 12.12 -14.60 -38.83
N ALA A 46 13.36 -14.33 -38.40
CA ALA A 46 13.88 -13.11 -37.82
C ALA A 46 13.85 -11.86 -38.74
N SER A 47 13.81 -10.70 -38.09
CA SER A 47 14.48 -9.48 -38.58
C SER A 47 15.68 -9.23 -37.67
N ASP A 48 16.88 -9.52 -38.18
CA ASP A 48 18.16 -9.22 -37.55
C ASP A 48 18.36 -7.70 -37.46
N GLY A 49 18.24 -7.20 -36.24
CA GLY A 49 18.80 -5.93 -35.79
C GLY A 49 19.04 -6.05 -34.29
N PRO A 50 20.10 -5.46 -33.72
CA PRO A 50 20.26 -5.45 -32.27
C PRO A 50 19.01 -4.81 -31.68
N ALA A 51 18.28 -5.56 -30.85
CA ALA A 51 17.14 -5.02 -30.12
C ALA A 51 17.67 -3.84 -29.28
N VAL A 52 17.35 -2.62 -29.71
CA VAL A 52 17.62 -1.42 -28.94
C VAL A 52 16.61 -1.42 -27.80
N PHE A 53 17.03 -1.89 -26.64
CA PHE A 53 16.23 -1.80 -25.42
C PHE A 53 16.19 -0.33 -24.98
N VAL A 54 15.07 0.33 -25.22
CA VAL A 54 14.80 1.65 -24.67
C VAL A 54 14.25 1.46 -23.26
N THR A 55 15.08 1.74 -22.25
CA THR A 55 14.63 1.78 -20.86
C THR A 55 13.73 3.00 -20.69
N LEU A 56 12.43 2.76 -20.54
CA LEU A 56 11.44 3.81 -20.30
C LEU A 56 11.66 4.41 -18.91
N SER A 57 11.38 5.72 -18.75
CA SER A 57 11.35 6.35 -17.43
C SER A 57 10.26 5.71 -16.56
N VAL A 58 10.40 5.83 -15.24
CA VAL A 58 9.41 5.29 -14.29
C VAL A 58 8.03 5.93 -14.53
N GLU A 59 7.97 7.21 -14.91
CA GLU A 59 6.70 7.86 -15.29
C GLU A 59 6.12 7.27 -16.57
N ALA A 60 6.95 6.94 -17.55
CA ALA A 60 6.49 6.29 -18.79
C ALA A 60 6.02 4.84 -18.55
N GLN A 61 6.64 4.12 -17.61
CA GLN A 61 6.20 2.79 -17.19
C GLN A 61 4.88 2.85 -16.41
N ALA A 62 4.71 3.84 -15.52
CA ALA A 62 3.44 4.09 -14.84
C ALA A 62 2.32 4.52 -15.83
N PHE A 63 2.67 5.29 -16.87
CA PHE A 63 1.77 5.65 -17.95
C PHE A 63 1.38 4.44 -18.82
N MET A 64 2.31 3.52 -19.07
CA MET A 64 2.01 2.25 -19.75
C MET A 64 1.16 1.31 -18.88
N ALA A 65 1.41 1.23 -17.56
CA ALA A 65 0.56 0.53 -16.61
C ALA A 65 -0.89 1.07 -16.65
N THR A 66 -1.02 2.40 -16.74
CA THR A 66 -2.31 3.10 -16.91
C THR A 66 -3.02 2.71 -18.20
N THR A 67 -2.29 2.58 -19.31
CA THR A 67 -2.84 2.22 -20.62
C THR A 67 -3.27 0.74 -20.68
N THR A 68 -2.56 -0.14 -19.99
CA THR A 68 -2.82 -1.59 -19.99
C THR A 68 -4.01 -1.95 -19.10
N ALA A 69 -4.12 -1.34 -17.91
CA ALA A 69 -5.27 -1.47 -17.03
C ALA A 69 -6.56 -0.82 -17.61
N SER A 70 -6.43 0.23 -18.42
CA SER A 70 -7.55 0.80 -19.19
C SER A 70 -8.17 -0.18 -20.20
N LYS A 71 -7.43 -1.20 -20.64
CA LYS A 71 -7.93 -2.25 -21.54
C LYS A 71 -8.76 -3.31 -20.81
N ALA A 72 -8.49 -3.54 -19.52
CA ALA A 72 -9.28 -4.40 -18.64
C ALA A 72 -10.66 -3.78 -18.28
N GLY A 73 -10.77 -2.45 -18.28
CA GLY A 73 -12.01 -1.71 -17.97
C GLY A 73 -13.08 -1.68 -19.07
N LYS A 74 -12.95 -2.42 -20.18
CA LYS A 74 -13.89 -2.34 -21.31
C LYS A 74 -15.19 -3.14 -21.16
N THR A 75 -15.46 -3.76 -20.01
CA THR A 75 -16.71 -4.49 -19.74
C THR A 75 -17.60 -3.88 -18.64
N GLY A 76 -17.31 -2.67 -18.13
CA GLY A 76 -18.22 -2.00 -17.21
C GLY A 76 -17.90 -0.53 -16.98
N ASN A 77 -18.83 0.35 -17.38
CA ASN A 77 -18.92 1.79 -17.07
C ASN A 77 -17.59 2.53 -16.80
N GLY A 78 -16.95 2.99 -17.86
CA GLY A 78 -15.81 3.91 -17.77
C GLY A 78 -16.20 5.21 -17.07
N GLY A 79 -15.77 5.37 -15.82
CA GLY A 79 -15.98 6.58 -15.03
C GLY A 79 -14.78 6.87 -14.14
N ALA A 80 -14.32 8.13 -14.17
CA ALA A 80 -13.54 8.95 -13.22
C ALA A 80 -12.45 8.38 -12.28
N GLY A 81 -12.27 7.06 -12.10
CA GLY A 81 -11.42 6.45 -11.07
C GLY A 81 -10.03 5.98 -11.51
N GLY A 82 -9.63 6.28 -12.76
CA GLY A 82 -8.33 5.86 -13.29
C GLY A 82 -8.21 4.34 -13.50
N PRO A 83 -7.01 3.86 -13.86
CA PRO A 83 -6.77 2.46 -14.26
C PRO A 83 -7.07 1.43 -13.15
N TYR A 84 -7.00 1.86 -11.88
CA TYR A 84 -7.09 0.95 -10.73
C TYR A 84 -8.50 0.81 -10.15
N ALA A 85 -9.50 1.56 -10.64
CA ALA A 85 -10.86 1.53 -10.10
C ALA A 85 -11.48 0.12 -10.09
N ALA A 86 -11.17 -0.70 -11.10
CA ALA A 86 -11.65 -2.07 -11.20
C ALA A 86 -11.23 -2.96 -10.02
N TYR A 87 -10.15 -2.62 -9.31
CA TYR A 87 -9.66 -3.39 -8.16
C TYR A 87 -10.29 -3.00 -6.82
N PHE A 88 -11.17 -1.99 -6.81
CA PHE A 88 -11.89 -1.52 -5.62
C PHE A 88 -13.40 -1.53 -5.87
N PRO A 89 -14.03 -2.71 -6.02
CA PRO A 89 -15.45 -2.82 -6.33
C PRO A 89 -16.30 -2.25 -5.20
N THR A 90 -17.31 -1.46 -5.54
CA THR A 90 -18.19 -0.79 -4.56
C THR A 90 -19.66 -1.13 -4.83
N ARG A 91 -20.53 -0.79 -3.88
CA ARG A 91 -21.97 -0.74 -4.13
C ARG A 91 -22.28 0.36 -5.14
N ASP A 92 -23.39 0.21 -5.86
CA ASP A 92 -23.80 1.14 -6.92
C ASP A 92 -23.83 2.60 -6.42
N GLY A 93 -23.28 3.50 -7.23
CA GLY A 93 -23.28 4.94 -6.96
C GLY A 93 -22.25 5.45 -5.93
N LYS A 94 -21.32 4.59 -5.46
CA LYS A 94 -20.29 4.97 -4.47
C LYS A 94 -18.87 4.66 -4.97
N PRO A 95 -18.34 5.36 -5.98
CA PRO A 95 -17.07 4.98 -6.58
C PRO A 95 -15.89 5.20 -5.61
N ALA A 96 -15.03 4.19 -5.44
CA ALA A 96 -13.83 4.25 -4.59
C ALA A 96 -12.65 5.01 -5.26
N THR A 97 -12.92 6.21 -5.73
CA THR A 97 -11.95 7.02 -6.52
C THR A 97 -10.71 7.39 -5.71
N ALA A 98 -10.86 7.69 -4.41
CA ALA A 98 -9.74 8.00 -3.54
C ALA A 98 -8.82 6.79 -3.34
N LEU A 99 -9.42 5.60 -3.18
CA LEU A 99 -8.67 4.34 -3.03
C LEU A 99 -7.87 4.02 -4.29
N ALA A 100 -8.49 4.14 -5.46
CA ALA A 100 -7.83 3.87 -6.74
C ALA A 100 -6.73 4.91 -7.03
N LYS A 101 -6.97 6.19 -6.74
CA LYS A 101 -5.97 7.26 -6.91
C LYS A 101 -4.73 7.03 -6.05
N ALA A 102 -4.90 6.52 -4.83
CA ALA A 102 -3.80 6.26 -3.91
C ALA A 102 -2.82 5.17 -4.41
N VAL A 103 -3.18 4.35 -5.40
CA VAL A 103 -2.24 3.42 -6.04
C VAL A 103 -1.15 4.17 -6.81
N SER A 104 -1.53 5.23 -7.53
CA SER A 104 -0.61 6.01 -8.38
C SER A 104 -0.04 7.23 -7.67
N ASP A 105 -0.77 7.76 -6.69
CA ASP A 105 -0.44 8.96 -5.94
C ASP A 105 -0.89 8.77 -4.48
N PRO A 106 -0.13 8.00 -3.67
CA PRO A 106 -0.50 7.72 -2.27
C PRO A 106 -0.41 8.96 -1.36
N GLY A 107 0.20 10.04 -1.83
CA GLY A 107 0.23 11.34 -1.17
C GLY A 107 -0.96 12.24 -1.51
N ALA A 108 -1.83 11.80 -2.44
CA ALA A 108 -3.05 12.51 -2.79
C ALA A 108 -3.92 12.77 -1.57
N VAL A 109 -4.38 14.01 -1.44
CA VAL A 109 -5.25 14.42 -0.35
C VAL A 109 -6.63 14.78 -0.90
N SER A 110 -7.68 14.24 -0.28
CA SER A 110 -9.08 14.55 -0.56
C SER A 110 -9.89 14.68 0.73
N SER A 111 -10.27 13.58 1.38
CA SER A 111 -10.97 13.59 2.67
C SER A 111 -10.19 14.32 3.77
N SER A 112 -8.86 14.19 3.78
CA SER A 112 -7.99 14.82 4.80
C SER A 112 -7.51 16.23 4.43
N ALA A 113 -8.11 16.87 3.42
CA ALA A 113 -7.69 18.19 2.94
C ALA A 113 -7.80 19.26 4.03
N GLY A 114 -6.69 19.97 4.27
CA GLY A 114 -6.58 20.99 5.32
C GLY A 114 -6.60 20.44 6.74
N LEU A 115 -6.60 19.12 6.93
CA LEU A 115 -6.64 18.47 8.23
C LEU A 115 -5.26 17.94 8.64
N SER A 116 -5.02 17.89 9.94
CA SER A 116 -3.80 17.35 10.55
C SER A 116 -4.10 16.58 11.83
N GLY A 117 -3.35 15.51 12.08
CA GLY A 117 -3.36 14.78 13.35
C GLY A 117 -4.78 14.33 13.77
N PRO A 118 -5.25 14.62 15.00
CA PRO A 118 -6.55 14.14 15.49
C PRO A 118 -7.75 14.56 14.64
N ALA A 119 -7.65 15.68 13.89
CA ALA A 119 -8.74 16.15 13.04
C ALA A 119 -9.03 15.18 11.88
N ILE A 120 -8.00 14.53 11.32
CA ILE A 120 -8.14 13.53 10.26
C ILE A 120 -8.93 12.33 10.77
N ALA A 121 -8.60 11.84 11.97
CA ALA A 121 -9.28 10.70 12.58
C ALA A 121 -10.77 10.98 12.84
N LYS A 122 -11.08 12.17 13.36
CA LYS A 122 -12.47 12.60 13.60
C LYS A 122 -13.28 12.69 12.30
N ASP A 123 -12.68 13.27 11.25
CA ASP A 123 -13.33 13.37 9.94
C ASP A 123 -13.55 11.99 9.30
N ALA A 124 -12.53 11.11 9.34
CA ALA A 124 -12.64 9.74 8.85
C ALA A 124 -13.76 8.96 9.55
N ARG A 125 -13.85 9.04 10.88
CA ARG A 125 -14.93 8.44 11.68
C ARG A 125 -16.31 8.92 11.23
N ALA A 126 -16.48 10.24 11.11
CA ALA A 126 -17.75 10.84 10.68
C ALA A 126 -18.18 10.38 9.28
N ARG A 127 -17.23 10.26 8.34
CA ARG A 127 -17.50 9.75 6.99
C ARG A 127 -17.90 8.28 7.01
N MET A 128 -17.18 7.45 7.77
CA MET A 128 -17.50 6.03 7.91
C MET A 128 -18.89 5.83 8.53
N ASP A 129 -19.23 6.60 9.56
CA ASP A 129 -20.56 6.55 10.20
C ASP A 129 -21.67 6.94 9.21
N ALA A 130 -21.44 7.97 8.40
CA ALA A 130 -22.36 8.34 7.32
C ALA A 130 -22.52 7.21 6.28
N GLN A 131 -21.45 6.49 5.95
CA GLN A 131 -21.53 5.34 5.05
C GLN A 131 -22.27 4.16 5.66
N TYR A 132 -22.06 3.86 6.96
CA TYR A 132 -22.83 2.86 7.68
C TYR A 132 -24.34 3.17 7.66
N GLU A 133 -24.72 4.40 7.99
CA GLU A 133 -26.12 4.82 7.96
C GLU A 133 -26.70 4.81 6.55
N ALA A 134 -25.95 5.23 5.53
CA ALA A 134 -26.39 5.15 4.14
C ALA A 134 -26.63 3.70 3.68
N MET A 135 -25.74 2.77 4.05
CA MET A 135 -25.90 1.35 3.74
C MET A 135 -27.15 0.76 4.42
N LYS A 136 -27.35 1.09 5.70
CA LYS A 136 -28.52 0.68 6.47
C LYS A 136 -29.83 1.25 5.88
N ALA A 137 -29.85 2.54 5.54
CA ALA A 137 -31.00 3.19 4.91
C ALA A 137 -31.34 2.60 3.53
N GLY A 138 -30.33 2.13 2.79
CA GLY A 138 -30.49 1.39 1.53
C GLY A 138 -31.03 -0.04 1.68
N GLY A 139 -31.41 -0.47 2.89
CA GLY A 139 -31.98 -1.80 3.15
C GLY A 139 -30.97 -2.95 3.15
N LYS A 140 -29.67 -2.63 3.05
CA LYS A 140 -28.57 -3.60 3.10
C LYS A 140 -27.51 -3.07 4.07
N PRO A 141 -27.58 -3.35 5.38
CA PRO A 141 -26.51 -2.97 6.31
C PRO A 141 -25.13 -3.46 5.84
N PHE A 142 -24.06 -2.91 6.43
CA PHE A 142 -22.70 -3.35 6.14
C PHE A 142 -22.54 -4.85 6.43
N ASP A 143 -21.95 -5.56 5.48
CA ASP A 143 -21.60 -6.97 5.58
C ASP A 143 -20.08 -7.12 5.44
N PHE A 144 -19.43 -7.58 6.52
CA PHE A 144 -17.99 -7.81 6.51
C PHE A 144 -17.59 -8.90 5.50
N ASP A 145 -18.45 -9.90 5.29
CA ASP A 145 -18.19 -11.03 4.39
C ASP A 145 -18.73 -10.78 2.97
N SER A 146 -19.04 -9.51 2.65
CA SER A 146 -19.52 -9.12 1.33
C SER A 146 -18.61 -9.65 0.22
N PHE A 147 -19.23 -10.17 -0.84
CA PHE A 147 -18.51 -10.72 -1.98
C PHE A 147 -17.43 -9.75 -2.50
N GLU A 148 -16.20 -10.24 -2.64
CA GLU A 148 -15.03 -9.48 -3.08
C GLU A 148 -14.74 -8.22 -2.25
N GLY A 149 -15.17 -8.16 -0.98
CA GLY A 149 -14.91 -7.02 -0.10
C GLY A 149 -15.67 -5.76 -0.50
N ARG A 150 -16.74 -5.88 -1.31
CA ARG A 150 -17.48 -4.75 -1.87
C ARG A 150 -17.92 -3.73 -0.82
N ASP A 151 -18.33 -4.19 0.36
CA ASP A 151 -18.75 -3.31 1.45
C ASP A 151 -17.58 -2.63 2.15
N TRP A 152 -16.39 -3.24 2.15
CA TRP A 152 -15.16 -2.62 2.69
C TRP A 152 -14.81 -1.39 1.86
N TYR A 153 -14.78 -1.54 0.54
CA TYR A 153 -14.51 -0.44 -0.38
C TYR A 153 -15.63 0.59 -0.41
N SER A 154 -16.89 0.19 -0.15
CA SER A 154 -18.01 1.14 -0.04
C SER A 154 -17.95 1.96 1.25
N LEU A 155 -17.50 1.35 2.35
CA LEU A 155 -17.31 2.00 3.64
C LEU A 155 -16.14 3.00 3.60
N MET A 156 -15.04 2.61 2.96
CA MET A 156 -13.78 3.36 2.96
C MET A 156 -13.52 4.15 1.67
N GLY A 157 -14.42 4.07 0.68
CA GLY A 157 -14.17 4.53 -0.70
C GLY A 157 -13.85 6.02 -0.84
N ASP A 158 -14.35 6.83 0.10
CA ASP A 158 -14.16 8.28 0.16
C ASP A 158 -12.93 8.69 0.99
N LEU A 159 -12.24 7.73 1.63
CA LEU A 159 -11.08 8.02 2.47
C LEU A 159 -9.81 8.01 1.61
N ASP A 160 -9.05 9.11 1.65
CA ASP A 160 -7.68 9.11 1.15
C ASP A 160 -6.74 8.29 2.07
N ARG A 161 -5.51 8.04 1.61
CA ARG A 161 -4.55 7.20 2.34
C ARG A 161 -4.21 7.73 3.73
N ARG A 162 -4.20 9.05 3.94
CA ARG A 162 -3.97 9.65 5.27
C ARG A 162 -5.14 9.37 6.21
N SER A 163 -6.37 9.46 5.72
CA SER A 163 -7.55 9.04 6.46
C SER A 163 -7.54 7.54 6.76
N LEU A 164 -7.14 6.68 5.81
CA LEU A 164 -6.97 5.24 6.05
C LEU A 164 -5.90 4.95 7.11
N GLU A 165 -4.77 5.66 7.09
CA GLU A 165 -3.72 5.50 8.11
C GLU A 165 -4.24 5.89 9.50
N ALA A 166 -5.07 6.95 9.61
CA ALA A 166 -5.71 7.31 10.86
C ALA A 166 -6.66 6.20 11.38
N VAL A 167 -7.39 5.54 10.48
CA VAL A 167 -8.23 4.37 10.82
C VAL A 167 -7.37 3.21 11.28
N ARG A 168 -6.39 2.81 10.45
CA ARG A 168 -5.47 1.67 10.67
C ARG A 168 -4.69 1.78 11.98
N SER A 169 -4.15 2.97 12.28
CA SER A 169 -3.40 3.26 13.51
C SER A 169 -4.29 3.43 14.74
N ASN A 170 -5.62 3.37 14.58
CA ASN A 170 -6.61 3.69 15.59
C ASN A 170 -6.39 5.08 16.22
N ALA A 171 -6.12 6.08 15.38
CA ALA A 171 -5.86 7.43 15.84
C ALA A 171 -7.04 7.97 16.67
N GLY A 172 -6.75 8.33 17.93
CA GLY A 172 -7.77 8.80 18.87
C GLY A 172 -8.66 7.71 19.47
N GLY A 173 -8.40 6.43 19.22
CA GLY A 173 -9.11 5.31 19.84
C GLY A 173 -10.56 5.13 19.37
N GLN A 174 -10.89 5.58 18.15
CA GLN A 174 -12.26 5.70 17.65
C GLN A 174 -12.67 4.57 16.69
N PHE A 175 -11.74 3.66 16.37
CA PHE A 175 -11.91 2.65 15.33
C PHE A 175 -11.84 1.25 15.93
N SER A 176 -12.80 0.42 15.54
CA SER A 176 -12.81 -0.99 15.90
C SER A 176 -11.63 -1.74 15.28
N LYS A 177 -11.30 -2.91 15.82
CA LYS A 177 -10.25 -3.77 15.24
C LYS A 177 -10.58 -4.20 13.82
N GLN A 178 -11.85 -4.44 13.53
CA GLN A 178 -12.32 -4.82 12.19
C GLN A 178 -12.09 -3.70 11.18
N GLU A 179 -12.38 -2.45 11.54
CA GLU A 179 -12.13 -1.29 10.68
C GLU A 179 -10.64 -1.05 10.45
N GLN A 180 -9.82 -1.24 11.49
CA GLN A 180 -8.35 -1.19 11.38
C GLN A 180 -7.83 -2.24 10.40
N ASP A 181 -8.34 -3.48 10.47
CA ASP A 181 -7.95 -4.58 9.59
C ASP A 181 -8.36 -4.33 8.13
N ILE A 182 -9.56 -3.78 7.91
CA ILE A 182 -10.01 -3.36 6.58
C ILE A 182 -9.08 -2.28 6.02
N ALA A 183 -8.81 -1.23 6.80
CA ALA A 183 -7.93 -0.14 6.38
C ALA A 183 -6.52 -0.65 6.06
N GLN A 184 -5.96 -1.52 6.91
CA GLN A 184 -4.66 -2.15 6.67
C GLN A 184 -4.66 -2.97 5.37
N SER A 185 -5.72 -3.76 5.14
CA SER A 185 -5.86 -4.58 3.93
C SER A 185 -5.92 -3.72 2.66
N ILE A 186 -6.71 -2.64 2.69
CA ILE A 186 -6.83 -1.69 1.57
C ILE A 186 -5.48 -0.99 1.31
N MET A 187 -4.79 -0.54 2.36
CA MET A 187 -3.49 0.12 2.21
C MET A 187 -2.41 -0.81 1.66
N ALA A 188 -2.42 -2.09 2.05
CA ALA A 188 -1.52 -3.10 1.51
C ALA A 188 -1.85 -3.43 0.05
N GLN A 189 -3.13 -3.48 -0.30
CA GLN A 189 -3.58 -3.64 -1.68
C GLN A 189 -3.11 -2.49 -2.57
N GLN A 190 -3.20 -1.24 -2.10
CA GLN A 190 -2.72 -0.07 -2.84
C GLN A 190 -1.22 -0.17 -3.16
N GLU A 191 -0.40 -0.54 -2.18
CA GLU A 191 1.04 -0.71 -2.37
C GLU A 191 1.36 -1.88 -3.30
N GLY A 192 0.68 -3.02 -3.12
CA GLY A 192 0.84 -4.18 -3.99
C GLY A 192 0.56 -3.84 -5.44
N LEU A 193 -0.57 -3.18 -5.72
CA LEU A 193 -0.92 -2.74 -7.08
C LEU A 193 0.10 -1.74 -7.65
N ALA A 194 0.65 -0.84 -6.82
CA ALA A 194 1.69 0.10 -7.23
C ALA A 194 3.00 -0.61 -7.60
N MET A 195 3.30 -1.73 -6.93
CA MET A 195 4.41 -2.63 -7.25
C MET A 195 4.12 -3.60 -8.40
N GLY A 196 2.96 -3.49 -9.05
CA GLY A 196 2.56 -4.41 -10.11
C GLY A 196 2.26 -5.82 -9.61
N LEU A 197 1.98 -5.99 -8.32
CA LEU A 197 1.51 -7.23 -7.73
C LEU A 197 -0.02 -7.22 -7.72
N TYR A 198 -0.62 -8.26 -8.30
CA TYR A 198 -2.06 -8.41 -8.28
C TYR A 198 -2.57 -8.52 -6.83
N ASN A 199 -3.41 -7.56 -6.44
CA ASN A 199 -4.18 -7.59 -5.20
C ASN A 199 -5.55 -6.99 -5.51
N GLY A 200 -6.59 -7.82 -5.54
CA GLY A 200 -7.90 -7.37 -5.98
C GLY A 200 -8.97 -8.46 -6.02
N PRO A 201 -10.18 -8.09 -6.49
CA PRO A 201 -11.31 -9.00 -6.64
C PRO A 201 -11.01 -10.10 -7.65
N ILE A 202 -11.25 -11.38 -7.30
CA ILE A 202 -10.97 -12.57 -8.12
C ILE A 202 -11.43 -12.39 -9.58
N SER A 203 -12.57 -11.73 -9.79
CA SER A 203 -13.11 -11.38 -11.10
C SER A 203 -12.16 -10.59 -12.02
N GLN A 204 -11.13 -9.93 -11.49
CA GLN A 204 -10.17 -9.10 -12.21
C GLN A 204 -8.78 -9.75 -12.39
N GLU A 205 -8.54 -10.92 -11.78
CA GLU A 205 -7.23 -11.57 -11.78
C GLU A 205 -6.73 -11.89 -13.19
N ALA A 206 -7.60 -12.50 -14.01
CA ALA A 206 -7.28 -12.88 -15.38
C ALA A 206 -6.97 -11.68 -16.30
N SER A 207 -7.42 -10.48 -15.92
CA SER A 207 -7.22 -9.25 -16.69
C SER A 207 -6.04 -8.43 -16.21
N PHE A 208 -5.43 -8.81 -15.08
CA PHE A 208 -4.28 -8.10 -14.53
C PHE A 208 -3.05 -8.36 -15.39
N VAL A 209 -2.38 -7.28 -15.79
CA VAL A 209 -1.10 -7.35 -16.48
C VAL A 209 -0.05 -6.71 -15.60
N ASP A 210 0.94 -7.51 -15.23
CA ASP A 210 2.09 -7.02 -14.48
C ASP A 210 2.89 -6.00 -15.31
N PRO A 211 2.94 -4.72 -14.89
CA PRO A 211 3.63 -3.67 -15.64
C PRO A 211 5.16 -3.85 -15.63
N PHE A 212 5.71 -4.59 -14.67
CA PHE A 212 7.15 -4.80 -14.52
C PHE A 212 7.63 -6.10 -15.17
N ARG A 213 6.71 -6.94 -15.68
CA ARG A 213 7.02 -8.20 -16.39
C ARG A 213 7.99 -9.12 -15.62
N GLY A 214 7.83 -9.19 -14.30
CA GLY A 214 8.70 -9.96 -13.41
C GLY A 214 10.03 -9.28 -13.04
N ASP A 215 10.25 -8.03 -13.42
CA ASP A 215 11.45 -7.28 -13.01
C ASP A 215 11.36 -6.88 -11.53
N GLU A 216 11.94 -7.71 -10.67
CA GLU A 216 11.93 -7.50 -9.22
C GLU A 216 12.69 -6.24 -8.77
N ALA A 217 13.77 -5.84 -9.46
CA ALA A 217 14.48 -4.60 -9.12
C ALA A 217 13.58 -3.38 -9.42
N ALA A 218 12.91 -3.37 -10.58
CA ALA A 218 11.96 -2.34 -10.94
C ALA A 218 10.77 -2.30 -9.98
N ARG A 219 10.27 -3.45 -9.51
CA ARG A 219 9.23 -3.49 -8.46
C ARG A 219 9.69 -2.87 -7.15
N ARG A 220 10.91 -3.19 -6.70
CA ARG A 220 11.44 -2.58 -5.46
C ARG A 220 11.60 -1.08 -5.62
N LYS A 221 12.07 -0.62 -6.78
CA LYS A 221 12.10 0.81 -7.11
C LYS A 221 10.71 1.45 -7.07
N ALA A 222 9.70 0.80 -7.64
CA ALA A 222 8.31 1.27 -7.58
C ALA A 222 7.78 1.31 -6.13
N ASN A 223 8.14 0.34 -5.29
CA ASN A 223 7.81 0.37 -3.87
C ASN A 223 8.46 1.57 -3.16
N LEU A 224 9.74 1.84 -3.44
CA LEU A 224 10.43 3.03 -2.91
C LEU A 224 9.69 4.30 -3.29
N THR A 225 9.36 4.47 -4.58
CA THR A 225 8.58 5.61 -5.06
C THR A 225 7.23 5.74 -4.35
N PHE A 226 6.52 4.63 -4.16
CA PHE A 226 5.25 4.60 -3.45
C PHE A 226 5.41 5.03 -1.98
N LEU A 227 6.33 4.40 -1.24
CA LEU A 227 6.61 4.69 0.17
C LEU A 227 7.14 6.10 0.38
N ASP A 228 7.89 6.66 -0.56
CA ASP A 228 8.38 8.03 -0.49
C ASP A 228 7.28 9.06 -0.79
N ALA A 229 6.19 8.66 -1.47
CA ALA A 229 5.06 9.52 -1.77
C ALA A 229 3.95 9.51 -0.70
N VAL A 230 3.94 8.56 0.26
CA VAL A 230 2.90 8.51 1.30
C VAL A 230 2.90 9.76 2.20
N GLY A 231 1.78 9.97 2.89
CA GLY A 231 1.58 11.10 3.80
C GLY A 231 2.48 11.10 5.03
N PRO A 232 2.65 12.26 5.69
CA PRO A 232 3.54 12.42 6.83
C PRO A 232 3.14 11.56 8.03
N GLU A 233 1.85 11.34 8.25
CA GLU A 233 1.36 10.49 9.36
C GLU A 233 1.93 9.06 9.27
N GLU A 234 1.92 8.46 8.08
CA GLU A 234 2.45 7.10 7.86
C GLU A 234 3.98 7.07 8.04
N LYS A 235 4.70 8.12 7.58
CA LYS A 235 6.16 8.25 7.68
C LYS A 235 6.69 8.36 9.10
N THR A 236 5.85 8.75 10.06
CA THR A 236 6.25 8.75 11.49
C THR A 236 6.36 7.35 12.09
N SER A 237 5.78 6.33 11.44
CA SER A 237 5.72 4.98 11.99
C SER A 237 7.03 4.20 11.82
N THR A 238 7.35 3.37 12.81
CA THR A 238 8.46 2.40 12.70
C THR A 238 8.22 1.38 11.59
N GLU A 239 6.97 0.98 11.36
CA GLU A 239 6.64 0.03 10.30
C GLU A 239 6.97 0.61 8.91
N TRP A 240 6.58 1.85 8.63
CA TRP A 240 6.93 2.51 7.36
C TRP A 240 8.46 2.61 7.20
N ALA A 241 9.16 3.07 8.24
CA ALA A 241 10.62 3.25 8.18
C ALA A 241 11.35 1.93 7.90
N THR A 242 10.88 0.85 8.52
CA THR A 242 11.39 -0.52 8.30
C THR A 242 11.14 -0.99 6.87
N ARG A 243 9.90 -0.82 6.37
CA ARG A 243 9.54 -1.21 5.00
C ARG A 243 10.32 -0.43 3.96
N ARG A 244 10.49 0.88 4.16
CA ARG A 244 11.23 1.75 3.25
C ARG A 244 12.72 1.42 3.22
N ALA A 245 13.35 1.18 4.37
CA ALA A 245 14.74 0.74 4.45
C ALA A 245 14.92 -0.63 3.78
N SER A 246 14.04 -1.59 4.09
CA SER A 246 14.10 -2.93 3.52
C SER A 246 13.90 -2.93 2.00
N ALA A 247 12.94 -2.15 1.49
CA ALA A 247 12.73 -2.00 0.05
C ALA A 247 14.00 -1.48 -0.65
N GLN A 248 14.76 -0.60 0.02
CA GLN A 248 15.99 -0.03 -0.53
C GLN A 248 17.09 -1.06 -0.58
N VAL A 249 17.31 -1.79 0.52
CA VAL A 249 18.27 -2.90 0.56
C VAL A 249 17.95 -3.93 -0.52
N SER A 250 16.68 -4.32 -0.68
CA SER A 250 16.27 -5.26 -1.73
C SER A 250 16.50 -4.70 -3.14
N TYR A 251 16.16 -3.43 -3.40
CA TYR A 251 16.45 -2.79 -4.70
C TYR A 251 17.95 -2.82 -5.02
N GLU A 252 18.78 -2.44 -4.05
CA GLU A 252 20.22 -2.38 -4.21
C GLU A 252 20.83 -3.78 -4.45
N ILE A 253 20.34 -4.82 -3.76
CA ILE A 253 20.78 -6.21 -3.99
C ILE A 253 20.36 -6.67 -5.38
N LEU A 254 19.07 -6.58 -5.73
CA LEU A 254 18.53 -7.08 -7.00
C LEU A 254 19.13 -6.37 -8.21
N THR A 255 19.48 -5.09 -8.08
CA THR A 255 20.15 -4.34 -9.16
C THR A 255 21.58 -4.84 -9.35
N ARG A 256 22.32 -5.07 -8.27
CA ARG A 256 23.68 -5.64 -8.34
C ARG A 256 23.70 -7.07 -8.85
N GLU A 257 22.70 -7.89 -8.52
CA GLU A 257 22.55 -9.25 -9.05
C GLU A 257 22.36 -9.28 -10.58
N LYS A 258 21.82 -8.22 -11.17
CA LYS A 258 21.76 -8.02 -12.62
C LYS A 258 23.07 -7.53 -13.24
N GLY A 259 24.08 -7.23 -12.42
CA GLY A 259 25.34 -6.62 -12.87
C GLY A 259 25.24 -5.11 -13.13
N GLU A 260 24.21 -4.45 -12.59
CA GLU A 260 24.01 -3.00 -12.70
C GLU A 260 24.40 -2.29 -11.40
N GLU A 261 24.79 -1.02 -11.50
CA GLU A 261 25.03 -0.17 -10.33
C GLU A 261 23.72 0.46 -9.86
N PRO A 262 23.30 0.26 -8.59
CA PRO A 262 22.06 0.81 -8.09
C PRO A 262 22.11 2.33 -7.95
N GLU A 263 20.99 2.98 -8.24
CA GLU A 263 20.81 4.40 -7.95
C GLU A 263 20.89 4.68 -6.44
N THR A 264 21.40 5.87 -6.10
CA THR A 264 21.45 6.31 -4.69
C THR A 264 20.08 6.84 -4.27
N LEU A 265 19.25 5.95 -3.71
CA LEU A 265 17.86 6.24 -3.29
C LEU A 265 17.72 6.38 -1.75
N GLY A 266 18.68 7.06 -1.12
CA GLY A 266 18.67 7.32 0.33
C GLY A 266 17.43 8.08 0.80
N SER A 267 17.02 7.85 2.05
CA SER A 267 15.91 8.56 2.67
C SER A 267 16.43 9.65 3.62
N ASP A 268 15.84 10.84 3.54
CA ASP A 268 16.06 11.92 4.53
C ASP A 268 15.30 11.68 5.84
N ASN A 269 14.57 10.56 5.96
CA ASN A 269 13.91 10.18 7.19
C ASN A 269 14.93 9.55 8.15
N PRO A 270 15.15 10.11 9.34
CA PRO A 270 16.22 9.69 10.25
C PRO A 270 16.04 8.25 10.73
N LEU A 271 14.80 7.81 10.95
CA LEU A 271 14.53 6.45 11.39
C LEU A 271 14.75 5.45 10.24
N ALA A 272 14.29 5.75 9.03
CA ALA A 272 14.54 4.88 7.87
C ALA A 272 16.04 4.80 7.53
N ALA A 273 16.76 5.92 7.63
CA ALA A 273 18.21 5.96 7.41
C ALA A 273 18.97 5.11 8.44
N LEU A 274 18.63 5.23 9.73
CA LEU A 274 19.22 4.42 10.80
C LEU A 274 18.96 2.92 10.57
N ILE A 275 17.73 2.56 10.23
CA ILE A 275 17.35 1.17 9.98
C ILE A 275 18.10 0.61 8.76
N LYS A 276 18.21 1.38 7.66
CA LYS A 276 18.98 0.96 6.49
C LYS A 276 20.45 0.73 6.85
N GLN A 277 21.06 1.65 7.60
CA GLN A 277 22.45 1.52 8.06
C GLN A 277 22.66 0.22 8.87
N ALA A 278 21.71 -0.14 9.71
CA ALA A 278 21.74 -1.39 10.46
C ALA A 278 21.65 -2.62 9.55
N MET A 279 20.71 -2.61 8.59
CA MET A 279 20.56 -3.70 7.61
C MET A 279 21.80 -3.88 6.73
N ASP A 280 22.38 -2.79 6.22
CA ASP A 280 23.60 -2.83 5.40
C ASP A 280 24.77 -3.46 6.16
N ARG A 281 24.93 -3.11 7.45
CA ARG A 281 25.99 -3.67 8.29
C ARG A 281 25.83 -5.17 8.52
N SER A 282 24.59 -5.63 8.68
CA SER A 282 24.32 -7.03 8.99
C SER A 282 24.40 -7.95 7.77
N GLN A 283 24.32 -7.42 6.55
CA GLN A 283 24.21 -8.19 5.29
C GLN A 283 23.11 -9.27 5.32
N SER A 284 22.14 -9.16 6.23
CA SER A 284 21.08 -10.13 6.43
C SER A 284 19.87 -9.77 5.61
N ASP A 285 19.19 -10.76 5.03
CA ASP A 285 17.86 -10.58 4.46
C ASP A 285 16.86 -10.22 5.59
N PRO A 286 16.38 -8.97 5.68
CA PRO A 286 15.59 -8.49 6.81
C PRO A 286 14.13 -8.98 6.79
N LEU A 287 13.71 -9.75 5.79
CA LEU A 287 12.29 -9.92 5.44
C LEU A 287 11.53 -11.02 6.19
N ARG A 288 12.07 -11.64 7.25
CA ARG A 288 11.31 -12.68 7.99
C ARG A 288 10.21 -12.10 8.88
N HIS A 289 10.41 -10.91 9.43
CA HIS A 289 9.48 -10.17 10.28
C HIS A 289 9.69 -8.67 10.02
N ILE A 290 8.62 -7.88 9.91
CA ILE A 290 8.69 -6.43 9.77
C ILE A 290 8.40 -5.83 11.16
N PRO A 291 9.42 -5.34 11.88
CA PRO A 291 9.23 -4.60 13.11
C PRO A 291 8.22 -3.46 12.95
N LYS A 292 7.21 -3.44 13.81
CA LYS A 292 6.17 -2.41 13.81
C LYS A 292 6.38 -1.34 14.87
N THR A 293 7.22 -1.63 15.86
CA THR A 293 7.48 -0.76 17.01
C THR A 293 8.98 -0.60 17.24
N PRO A 294 9.43 0.49 17.91
CA PRO A 294 10.82 0.64 18.30
C PRO A 294 11.31 -0.51 19.18
N GLU A 295 10.45 -1.07 20.04
CA GLU A 295 10.83 -2.19 20.89
C GLU A 295 11.04 -3.48 20.08
N GLU A 296 10.23 -3.73 19.06
CA GLU A 296 10.47 -4.84 18.14
C GLU A 296 11.79 -4.68 17.37
N LEU A 297 12.20 -3.46 17.00
CA LEU A 297 13.49 -3.21 16.37
C LEU A 297 14.66 -3.64 17.27
N LYS A 298 14.62 -3.30 18.56
CA LYS A 298 15.67 -3.67 19.52
C LYS A 298 15.85 -5.19 19.66
N THR A 299 14.82 -5.98 19.34
CA THR A 299 14.91 -7.44 19.38
C THR A 299 15.57 -8.05 18.13
N GLN A 300 15.75 -7.27 17.06
CA GLN A 300 16.28 -7.78 15.80
C GLN A 300 17.79 -7.97 15.87
N ALA A 301 18.25 -9.15 15.42
CA ALA A 301 19.68 -9.46 15.39
C ALA A 301 20.48 -8.47 14.53
N TRP A 302 19.91 -8.04 13.40
CA TRP A 302 20.52 -7.10 12.47
C TRP A 302 20.56 -5.65 12.99
N PHE A 303 19.81 -5.34 14.05
CA PHE A 303 19.77 -4.00 14.65
C PHE A 303 20.73 -3.83 15.84
N LYS A 304 21.42 -4.91 16.25
CA LYS A 304 22.37 -4.86 17.36
C LYS A 304 23.49 -3.85 17.11
N GLY A 305 23.73 -3.00 18.11
CA GLY A 305 24.72 -1.92 18.07
C GLY A 305 24.16 -0.56 17.63
N PHE A 306 22.86 -0.47 17.31
CA PHE A 306 22.18 0.79 16.94
C PHE A 306 21.14 1.24 17.98
N GLU A 307 20.95 0.48 19.06
CA GLU A 307 19.92 0.71 20.07
C GLU A 307 20.06 2.08 20.74
N SER A 308 21.29 2.56 20.95
CA SER A 308 21.56 3.87 21.56
C SER A 308 21.15 5.06 20.67
N GLN A 309 21.01 4.84 19.35
CA GLN A 309 20.62 5.87 18.39
C GLN A 309 19.11 5.89 18.16
N LEU A 310 18.41 4.81 18.49
CA LEU A 310 17.01 4.59 18.14
C LEU A 310 16.09 5.67 18.73
N ASP A 311 16.22 5.97 20.03
CA ASP A 311 15.34 6.94 20.69
C ASP A 311 15.47 8.34 20.06
N SER A 312 16.70 8.75 19.72
CA SER A 312 16.97 10.02 19.03
C SER A 312 16.37 10.02 17.62
N ALA A 313 16.55 8.94 16.85
CA ALA A 313 16.01 8.82 15.51
C ALA A 313 14.46 8.82 15.50
N VAL A 314 13.83 8.15 16.47
CA VAL A 314 12.36 8.17 16.65
C VAL A 314 11.85 9.58 16.99
N ALA A 315 12.54 10.28 17.89
CA ALA A 315 12.18 11.66 18.26
C ALA A 315 12.31 12.62 17.06
N GLN A 316 13.41 12.53 16.31
CA GLN A 316 13.61 13.33 15.10
C GLN A 316 12.58 13.01 14.02
N ASN A 317 12.27 11.72 13.80
CA ASN A 317 11.26 11.28 12.85
C ASN A 317 9.88 11.87 13.17
N THR A 318 9.50 11.80 14.45
CA THR A 318 8.23 12.36 14.94
C THR A 318 8.16 13.87 14.70
N ALA A 319 9.22 14.59 15.05
CA ALA A 319 9.30 16.04 14.86
C ALA A 319 9.21 16.42 13.36
N GLN A 320 9.91 15.70 12.49
CA GLN A 320 9.88 15.90 11.04
C GLN A 320 8.48 15.65 10.46
N GLY A 321 7.81 14.56 10.85
CA GLY A 321 6.46 14.24 10.38
C GLY A 321 5.42 15.28 10.81
N ILE A 322 5.50 15.78 12.05
CA ILE A 322 4.64 16.87 12.53
C ILE A 322 4.86 18.14 11.68
N ALA A 323 6.11 18.52 11.45
CA ALA A 323 6.44 19.70 10.65
C ALA A 323 5.92 19.57 9.21
N GLN A 324 6.08 18.39 8.59
CA GLN A 324 5.58 18.11 7.25
C GLN A 324 4.04 18.15 7.18
N GLY A 325 3.35 17.58 8.16
CA GLY A 325 1.89 17.62 8.23
C GLY A 325 1.34 19.04 8.33
N ILE A 326 1.96 19.89 9.16
CA ILE A 326 1.59 21.31 9.27
C ILE A 326 1.84 22.05 7.95
N ALA A 327 3.01 21.85 7.33
CA ALA A 327 3.35 22.49 6.06
C ALA A 327 2.37 22.10 4.95
N GLN A 328 1.99 20.82 4.86
CA GLN A 328 1.01 20.33 3.89
C GLN A 328 -0.38 20.95 4.11
N GLY A 329 -0.82 21.06 5.37
CA GLY A 329 -2.08 21.73 5.71
C GLY A 329 -2.10 23.21 5.30
N ILE A 330 -1.00 23.94 5.56
CA ILE A 330 -0.86 25.36 5.16
C ILE A 330 -0.87 25.51 3.64
N ALA A 331 -0.15 24.66 2.92
CA ALA A 331 -0.09 24.70 1.45
C ALA A 331 -1.49 24.50 0.83
N GLN A 332 -2.28 23.58 1.39
CA GLN A 332 -3.64 23.32 0.92
C GLN A 332 -4.59 24.49 1.21
N ALA A 333 -4.52 25.09 2.41
CA ALA A 333 -5.33 26.26 2.74
C ALA A 333 -5.06 27.47 1.81
N LYS A 334 -3.80 27.64 1.38
CA LYS A 334 -3.42 28.68 0.40
C LYS A 334 -3.97 28.39 -0.99
N ALA A 335 -3.98 27.14 -1.43
CA ALA A 335 -4.50 26.76 -2.74
C ALA A 335 -6.03 26.96 -2.87
N THR A 336 -6.76 26.94 -1.75
CA THR A 336 -8.23 27.12 -1.73
C THR A 336 -8.67 28.58 -1.55
N THR A 337 -7.75 29.53 -1.33
CA THR A 337 -8.09 30.95 -1.19
C THR A 337 -8.07 31.62 -2.57
N PRO A 338 -9.20 32.12 -3.11
CA PRO A 338 -9.21 32.79 -4.41
C PRO A 338 -8.34 34.06 -4.36
N PRO A 339 -7.63 34.40 -5.45
CA PRO A 339 -6.83 35.62 -5.49
C PRO A 339 -7.76 36.82 -5.25
N SER A 340 -7.38 37.68 -4.30
CA SER A 340 -8.06 38.94 -4.04
C SER A 340 -7.99 39.79 -5.31
N GLY A 341 -9.07 39.77 -6.10
CA GLY A 341 -9.18 40.60 -7.29
C GLY A 341 -9.03 42.08 -6.90
N PRO A 342 -8.37 42.91 -7.74
CA PRO A 342 -8.17 44.31 -7.42
C PRO A 342 -9.54 44.98 -7.21
N ALA A 343 -9.70 45.63 -6.05
CA ALA A 343 -10.88 46.40 -5.74
C ALA A 343 -11.11 47.43 -6.87
N LYS A 344 -12.28 47.35 -7.51
CA LYS A 344 -12.70 48.34 -8.50
C LYS A 344 -12.78 49.70 -7.79
N PRO A 345 -12.05 50.73 -8.25
CA PRO A 345 -12.25 52.08 -7.74
C PRO A 345 -13.67 52.54 -8.09
N ALA A 346 -14.33 53.15 -7.12
CA ALA A 346 -15.66 53.73 -7.21
C ALA A 346 -15.66 55.02 -8.03
#